data_AF-A0A1G9J907-F1
#
_entry.id   AF-A0A1G9J907-F1
#
_cell.length_a   1.000
_cell.length_b   1.000
_cell.length_c   1.000
_cell.angle_alpha   90.00
_cell.angle_beta   90.00
_cell.angle_gamma   90.00
#
_symmetry.space_group_name_H-M   'P 1'
#
loop_
_entity.id
_entity.type
_entity.pdbx_description
1 polymer ?
#
loop_
_entity_poly.entity_id
_entity_poly.type
_entity_poly.pdbx_seq_one_letter_code
_entity_poly.pdbx_strand_id
1 'polypeptide(L)'
;MTRLDQARRSVREFLKLMSGDAAPEWRTCYSTDGTDEPTGLAPACTDEGHDEDDGSVYVCCPEPVVECESYKLAEYLVALLNADREGGAR
;
A
#
# COMPACT_ATOMS: atom_id res chain seq x y z
N MET A 1 18.49 -17.12 5.21
CA MET A 1 17.71 -15.88 5.22
C MET A 1 18.23 -15.00 4.09
N THR A 2 17.39 -14.74 3.10
CA THR A 2 17.73 -13.92 1.92
C THR A 2 17.60 -12.43 2.23
N ARG A 3 18.10 -11.57 1.32
CA ARG A 3 17.87 -10.12 1.39
C ARG A 3 16.38 -9.76 1.37
N LEU A 4 15.58 -10.54 0.63
CA LEU A 4 14.13 -10.36 0.57
C LEU A 4 13.46 -10.72 1.90
N ASP A 5 13.88 -11.82 2.55
CA ASP A 5 13.34 -12.21 3.86
C ASP A 5 13.63 -11.16 4.93
N GLN A 6 14.82 -10.56 4.88
CA GLN A 6 15.18 -9.46 5.78
C GLN A 6 14.31 -8.22 5.51
N ALA A 7 14.13 -7.85 4.24
CA ALA A 7 13.28 -6.72 3.86
C ALA A 7 11.82 -6.94 4.32
N ARG A 8 11.27 -8.14 4.10
CA ARG A 8 9.94 -8.54 4.58
C ARG A 8 9.80 -8.41 6.09
N ARG A 9 10.80 -8.86 6.86
CA ARG A 9 10.76 -8.72 8.32
C ARG A 9 10.77 -7.25 8.74
N SER A 10 11.70 -6.46 8.20
CA SER A 10 11.82 -5.04 8.54
C SER A 10 10.58 -4.25 8.16
N VAL A 11 9.97 -4.51 7.00
CA VAL A 11 8.76 -3.79 6.59
C VAL A 11 7.56 -4.17 7.48
N ARG A 12 7.44 -5.42 7.91
CA ARG A 12 6.36 -5.84 8.84
C ARG A 12 6.46 -5.16 10.20
N GLU A 13 7.68 -5.03 10.73
CA GLU A 13 7.92 -4.28 11.97
C GLU A 13 7.58 -2.80 11.83
N PHE A 14 7.96 -2.19 10.70
CA PHE A 14 7.62 -0.81 10.38
C PHE A 14 6.10 -0.59 10.23
N LEU A 15 5.41 -1.44 9.48
CA LEU A 15 3.96 -1.36 9.28
C LEU A 15 3.20 -1.54 10.60
N LYS A 16 3.60 -2.53 11.42
CA LYS A 16 3.06 -2.71 12.77
C LYS A 16 3.15 -1.44 13.61
N LEU A 17 4.27 -0.72 13.51
CA LEU A 17 4.50 0.53 14.24
C LEU A 17 3.63 1.68 13.71
N MET A 18 3.48 1.78 12.39
CA MET A 18 2.80 2.90 11.74
C MET A 18 1.27 2.76 11.73
N SER A 19 0.76 1.57 11.41
CA SER A 19 -0.67 1.32 11.21
C SER A 19 -1.30 0.42 12.29
N GLY A 20 -0.49 -0.16 13.18
CA GLY A 20 -0.93 -1.18 14.13
C GLY A 20 -1.06 -2.59 13.51
N ASP A 21 -1.02 -2.69 12.18
CA ASP A 21 -1.09 -3.93 11.43
C ASP A 21 0.25 -4.24 10.75
N ALA A 22 0.80 -5.43 11.01
CA ALA A 22 2.05 -5.87 10.40
C ALA A 22 1.88 -6.27 8.92
N ALA A 23 0.65 -6.56 8.48
CA ALA A 23 0.36 -7.05 7.15
C ALA A 23 -1.00 -6.52 6.64
N PRO A 24 -1.18 -5.19 6.54
CA PRO A 24 -2.42 -4.61 6.03
C PRO A 24 -2.66 -5.07 4.59
N GLU A 25 -3.93 -5.03 4.17
CA GLU A 25 -4.28 -5.05 2.76
C GLU A 25 -3.75 -3.80 2.07
N TRP A 26 -3.26 -3.94 0.85
CA TRP A 26 -2.82 -2.81 0.02
C TRP A 26 -3.75 -2.61 -1.16
N ARG A 27 -3.90 -1.35 -1.58
CA ARG A 27 -4.63 -0.94 -2.78
C ARG A 27 -3.86 0.12 -3.55
N THR A 28 -4.23 0.30 -4.82
CA THR A 28 -3.85 1.49 -5.59
C THR A 28 -4.71 2.68 -5.17
N CYS A 29 -4.18 3.88 -5.36
CA CYS A 29 -4.85 5.13 -5.01
C CYS A 29 -4.27 6.31 -5.81
N TYR A 30 -5.03 7.41 -5.89
CA TYR A 30 -4.68 8.59 -6.69
C TYR A 30 -3.66 9.48 -5.98
N SER A 31 -2.38 9.41 -6.38
CA SER A 31 -1.32 10.17 -5.69
C SER A 31 -1.52 11.69 -5.72
N THR A 32 -2.20 12.18 -6.76
CA THR A 32 -2.52 13.58 -6.96
C THR A 32 -3.92 13.70 -7.56
N ASP A 33 -4.68 14.72 -7.17
CA ASP A 33 -5.97 15.03 -7.80
C ASP A 33 -5.77 15.30 -9.30
N GLY A 34 -6.59 14.65 -10.13
CA GLY A 34 -6.63 14.89 -11.58
C GLY A 34 -5.62 14.11 -12.42
N THR A 35 -5.01 13.04 -11.90
CA THR A 35 -4.39 12.00 -12.77
C THR A 35 -5.46 11.13 -13.40
N ASP A 36 -5.22 10.61 -14.60
CA ASP A 36 -6.17 9.72 -15.28
C ASP A 36 -6.23 8.33 -14.62
N GLU A 37 -5.15 7.92 -13.94
CA GLU A 37 -5.02 6.62 -13.27
C GLU A 37 -4.42 6.73 -11.85
N PRO A 38 -4.65 5.72 -10.97
CA PRO A 38 -4.10 5.69 -9.62
C PRO A 38 -2.61 5.31 -9.63
N THR A 39 -1.74 6.31 -9.50
CA THR A 39 -0.27 6.16 -9.53
C THR A 39 0.38 5.99 -8.16
N GLY A 40 -0.40 5.88 -7.08
CA GLY A 40 0.07 5.61 -5.73
C GLY A 40 -0.42 4.27 -5.18
N LEU A 41 0.14 3.87 -4.05
CA LEU A 41 -0.35 2.76 -3.24
C LEU A 41 -0.35 3.13 -1.75
N ALA A 42 -1.31 2.57 -1.03
CA ALA A 42 -1.47 2.74 0.40
C ALA A 42 -2.19 1.51 1.00
N PRO A 43 -2.13 1.31 2.32
CA PRO A 43 -3.04 0.41 3.00
C PRO A 43 -4.51 0.69 2.65
N ALA A 44 -5.32 -0.35 2.52
CA ALA A 44 -6.75 -0.19 2.30
C ALA A 44 -7.39 0.51 3.52
N CYS A 45 -8.18 1.55 3.24
CA CYS A 45 -8.94 2.23 4.27
C CYS A 45 -10.09 1.30 4.71
N THR A 46 -10.33 1.20 6.02
CA THR A 46 -11.45 0.41 6.57
C THR A 46 -12.70 1.26 6.81
N ASP A 47 -12.61 2.56 6.54
CA ASP A 47 -13.75 3.47 6.63
C ASP A 47 -14.62 3.33 5.37
N GLU A 48 -15.81 2.75 5.52
CA GLU A 48 -16.79 2.56 4.44
C GLU A 48 -17.33 3.89 3.88
N GLY A 49 -17.10 5.02 4.57
CA GLY A 49 -17.50 6.35 4.12
C GLY A 49 -16.50 7.03 3.19
N HIS A 50 -15.34 6.43 2.93
CA HIS A 50 -14.34 6.96 2.00
C HIS A 50 -14.39 6.20 0.67
N ASP A 51 -14.69 6.92 -0.42
CA ASP A 51 -14.57 6.36 -1.77
C ASP A 51 -13.08 6.20 -2.14
N GLU A 52 -12.76 5.22 -2.97
CA GLU A 52 -11.39 4.97 -3.43
C GLU A 52 -10.86 6.08 -4.34
N ASP A 53 -11.79 6.81 -4.96
CA ASP A 53 -11.61 7.98 -5.82
C ASP A 53 -11.75 9.32 -5.07
N ASP A 54 -12.05 9.30 -3.76
CA ASP A 54 -12.23 10.52 -2.97
C ASP A 54 -10.88 11.19 -2.66
N GLY A 55 -10.45 12.04 -3.59
CA GLY A 55 -9.35 12.97 -3.45
C GLY A 55 -7.95 12.36 -3.46
N SER A 56 -6.94 13.19 -3.22
CA SER A 56 -5.55 12.74 -3.21
C SER A 56 -5.29 11.77 -2.05
N VAL A 57 -4.40 10.80 -2.27
CA VAL A 57 -3.91 9.84 -1.27
C VAL A 57 -3.59 10.45 0.09
N TYR A 58 -3.11 11.69 0.13
CA TYR A 58 -2.67 12.36 1.33
C TYR A 58 -3.79 12.84 2.24
N VAL A 59 -5.04 12.78 1.77
CA VAL A 59 -6.21 13.27 2.52
C VAL A 59 -6.94 12.11 3.19
N CYS A 60 -7.08 10.96 2.53
CA CYS A 60 -7.99 9.89 2.95
C CYS A 60 -7.31 8.53 3.21
N CYS A 61 -6.10 8.31 2.67
CA CYS A 61 -5.46 7.00 2.77
C CYS A 61 -4.69 6.84 4.10
N PRO A 62 -4.75 5.66 4.74
CA PRO A 62 -3.85 5.35 5.84
C PRO A 62 -2.38 5.39 5.40
N GLU A 63 -1.50 5.79 6.30
CA GLU A 63 -0.05 5.75 6.07
C GLU A 63 0.51 4.32 6.22
N PRO A 64 1.59 3.95 5.51
CA PRO A 64 2.37 4.79 4.60
C PRO A 64 1.78 4.88 3.18
N VAL A 65 1.78 6.08 2.63
CA VAL A 65 1.50 6.33 1.20
C VAL A 65 2.80 6.30 0.39
N VAL A 66 2.77 5.65 -0.79
CA VAL A 66 3.91 5.59 -1.70
C VAL A 66 3.50 6.04 -3.11
N GLU A 67 4.21 7.00 -3.67
CA GLU A 67 4.05 7.42 -5.06
C GLU A 67 4.91 6.55 -5.99
N CYS A 68 4.32 6.08 -7.09
CA CYS A 68 5.01 5.26 -8.09
C CYS A 68 5.12 5.93 -9.47
N GLU A 69 4.48 7.08 -9.67
CA GLU A 69 4.40 7.82 -10.95
C GLU A 69 3.88 6.97 -12.14
N SER A 70 3.38 5.77 -11.89
CA SER A 70 2.99 4.79 -12.91
C SER A 70 1.96 3.82 -12.35
N TYR A 71 0.77 3.77 -12.97
CA TYR A 71 -0.33 2.90 -12.54
C TYR A 71 0.09 1.42 -12.58
N LYS A 72 0.81 1.01 -13.64
CA LYS A 72 1.26 -0.39 -13.80
C LYS A 72 2.24 -0.81 -12.71
N LEU A 73 3.11 0.11 -12.30
CA LEU A 73 4.04 -0.15 -11.22
C LEU A 73 3.30 -0.24 -9.89
N ALA A 74 2.35 0.66 -9.64
CA ALA A 74 1.52 0.63 -8.44
C ALA A 74 0.72 -0.68 -8.33
N GLU A 75 0.03 -1.11 -9.40
CA GLU A 75 -0.69 -2.39 -9.44
C GLU A 75 0.21 -3.59 -9.16
N TYR A 76 1.39 -3.63 -9.78
CA TYR A 76 2.35 -4.71 -9.57
C TYR A 76 2.83 -4.78 -8.11
N LEU A 77 3.14 -3.64 -7.51
CA LEU A 77 3.61 -3.57 -6.12
C LEU A 77 2.51 -3.95 -5.13
N VAL A 78 1.27 -3.51 -5.37
CA VAL A 78 0.10 -3.93 -4.57
C VAL A 78 -0.07 -5.44 -4.61
N ALA A 79 -0.02 -6.05 -5.80
CA ALA A 79 -0.12 -7.50 -5.94
C ALA A 79 0.99 -8.24 -5.18
N LEU A 80 2.23 -7.75 -5.24
CA LEU A 80 3.35 -8.31 -4.48
C LEU A 80 3.16 -8.21 -2.97
N LEU A 81 2.75 -7.04 -2.46
CA LEU A 81 2.55 -6.81 -1.03
C LEU A 81 1.42 -7.67 -0.47
N ASN A 82 0.33 -7.82 -1.23
CA ASN A 82 -0.78 -8.69 -0.85
C ASN A 82 -0.41 -10.19 -0.93
N ALA A 83 0.44 -10.60 -1.88
CA ALA A 83 0.99 -11.96 -1.89
C ALA A 83 1.87 -12.24 -0.66
N ASP A 84 2.63 -11.24 -0.19
CA ASP A 84 3.44 -11.33 1.03
C ASP A 84 2.58 -11.42 2.31
N ARG A 85 1.37 -10.84 2.30
CA ARG A 85 0.36 -10.99 3.36
C ARG A 85 -0.17 -12.43 3.45
N GLU A 86 -0.47 -13.06 2.32
CA GLU A 86 -1.06 -14.41 2.25
C GLU A 86 -0.10 -15.55 2.61
N GLY A 87 1.14 -15.23 2.99
CA GLY A 87 2.12 -16.23 3.41
C GLY A 87 3.24 -16.49 2.39
N GLY A 88 3.41 -15.63 1.39
CA GLY A 88 4.55 -15.64 0.47
C GLY A 88 5.93 -15.43 1.14
N ALA A 89 5.95 -15.07 2.43
CA ALA A 89 7.13 -14.90 3.27
C ALA A 89 7.39 -16.13 4.19
N ARG A 90 7.47 -17.32 3.61
CA ARG A 90 7.96 -18.52 4.32
C ARG A 90 9.45 -18.70 4.14
#